data_AF-A0A2V9VSM6-F1
#
_entry.id   AF-A0A2V9VSM6-F1
#
_cell.length_a   1.000
_cell.length_b   1.000
_cell.length_c   1.000
_cell.angle_alpha   90.00
_cell.angle_beta   90.00
_cell.angle_gamma   90.00
#
_symmetry.space_group_name_H-M   'P 1'
#
loop_
_entity.id
_entity.type
_entity.pdbx_description
1 polymer ?
#
loop_
_entity_poly.entity_id
_entity_poly.type
_entity_poly.pdbx_seq_one_letter_code
_entity_poly.pdbx_strand_id
1 'polypeptide(L)'
;MTNGWIDIKNTDMMLIMGGNPAENHPCGFKWAIEAKIHRNAKTIVVDPRLTRTAANADLYLQIRAGADIAFLGGLINYAIENNRIAHDYLVNYTNAAFIIKEGFKLPEDGLYSGFDQDKKTYDKATWNYEEGGNLEGKAAGATAAAGGAPHPSAQAHDQQQARQSGGDAHKAEGQGHQAQGPAGAKAMGGGPIPPPMLPPKTAYDLSLQHPRCVFQLLKQQYSRYTPEMVERITGIPKDQFLKAADMYTSIRKDGDMKKVSTIIYAVGWTQHSFGTQIIRTAAMLQLLMGNVGRAGGGVNALRGHSNIQGATDMAGIFDILPGYLKVPTPADSDFATYLKRITPTAAKPDPWDSFNYWSNTPKFAVSFLKAMYGPAATKENDWAFNYLPKIDRNYSWVNIWNDMYEGKIKGIFAFGMNGVMIGPDSQKNIDALKKADWLVVCEIYPDETSEFWRAPGITPEEMKKINTTVYRLPGAGFAEKDGTFVNSARWLQWKNVAVPPPGMAKLDQEILATIFLKVRDLYKKDGGKFPDPILNA
;
A
#
# COMPACT_ATOMS: atom_id res chain seq x y z
N MET A 1 3.15 -7.67 2.25
CA MET A 1 3.17 -8.14 3.65
C MET A 1 3.97 -7.18 4.51
N THR A 2 3.56 -7.03 5.78
CA THR A 2 4.31 -6.25 6.78
C THR A 2 5.55 -6.99 7.28
N ASN A 3 5.51 -8.34 7.29
CA ASN A 3 6.57 -9.21 7.80
C ASN A 3 7.29 -9.94 6.64
N GLY A 4 7.77 -11.17 6.85
CA GLY A 4 8.40 -12.00 5.81
C GLY A 4 7.91 -13.45 5.85
N TRP A 5 8.27 -14.24 4.83
CA TRP A 5 7.79 -15.64 4.69
C TRP A 5 8.17 -16.51 5.88
N ILE A 6 9.45 -16.52 6.25
CA ILE A 6 9.97 -17.36 7.35
C ILE A 6 9.35 -16.96 8.69
N ASP A 7 9.03 -15.67 8.85
CA ASP A 7 8.49 -15.14 10.10
C ASP A 7 7.10 -15.70 10.45
N ILE A 8 6.35 -16.21 9.46
CA ILE A 8 5.05 -16.86 9.69
C ILE A 8 5.20 -18.04 10.67
N LYS A 9 6.36 -18.72 10.68
CA LYS A 9 6.61 -19.84 11.62
C LYS A 9 6.55 -19.46 13.09
N ASN A 10 6.63 -18.16 13.40
CA ASN A 10 6.63 -17.63 14.77
C ASN A 10 5.23 -17.30 15.29
N THR A 11 4.17 -17.46 14.48
CA THR A 11 2.79 -17.17 14.89
C THR A 11 2.24 -18.21 15.86
N ASP A 12 1.25 -17.83 16.67
CA ASP A 12 0.46 -18.73 17.52
C ASP A 12 -0.97 -18.90 16.97
N MET A 13 -1.41 -18.01 16.08
CA MET A 13 -2.75 -18.01 15.49
C MET A 13 -2.72 -17.44 14.07
N MET A 14 -3.39 -18.11 13.14
CA MET A 14 -3.51 -17.68 11.76
C MET A 14 -4.97 -17.53 11.38
N LEU A 15 -5.32 -16.37 10.85
CA LEU A 15 -6.53 -16.21 10.05
C LEU A 15 -6.11 -16.14 8.59
N ILE A 16 -6.49 -17.15 7.81
CA ILE A 16 -6.29 -17.17 6.37
C ILE A 16 -7.64 -16.90 5.72
N MET A 17 -7.77 -15.72 5.14
CA MET A 17 -9.04 -15.23 4.63
C MET A 17 -8.77 -14.31 3.44
N GLY A 18 -9.50 -14.51 2.34
CA GLY A 18 -9.20 -13.82 1.08
C GLY A 18 -7.91 -14.31 0.40
N GLY A 19 -7.43 -15.52 0.71
CA GLY A 19 -6.26 -16.13 0.10
C GLY A 19 -6.24 -17.66 0.26
N ASN A 20 -5.54 -18.34 -0.65
CA ASN A 20 -5.40 -19.80 -0.67
C ASN A 20 -3.92 -20.22 -0.77
N PRO A 21 -3.09 -19.94 0.25
CA PRO A 21 -1.64 -20.05 0.17
C PRO A 21 -1.12 -21.48 -0.04
N ALA A 22 -1.85 -22.53 0.33
CA ALA A 22 -1.43 -23.90 0.03
C ALA A 22 -1.38 -24.21 -1.48
N GLU A 23 -2.16 -23.47 -2.29
CA GLU A 23 -2.18 -23.62 -3.75
C GLU A 23 -1.40 -22.51 -4.45
N ASN A 24 -1.57 -21.27 -3.98
CA ASN A 24 -1.05 -20.09 -4.68
C ASN A 24 0.34 -19.66 -4.19
N HIS A 25 0.76 -20.13 -3.01
CA HIS A 25 2.06 -19.81 -2.40
C HIS A 25 2.66 -21.03 -1.67
N PRO A 26 2.68 -22.24 -2.27
CA PRO A 26 2.91 -23.50 -1.55
C PRO A 26 4.26 -23.53 -0.80
N CYS A 27 5.33 -23.03 -1.41
CA CYS A 27 6.64 -22.97 -0.76
C CYS A 27 6.66 -21.99 0.42
N GLY A 28 5.89 -20.89 0.35
CA GLY A 28 5.70 -19.97 1.47
C GLY A 28 4.82 -20.56 2.57
N PHE A 29 3.81 -21.36 2.19
CA PHE A 29 2.88 -22.01 3.12
C PHE A 29 3.54 -23.05 4.01
N LYS A 30 4.73 -23.56 3.63
CA LYS A 30 5.60 -24.34 4.52
C LYS A 30 5.68 -23.72 5.92
N TRP A 31 5.90 -22.41 6.03
CA TRP A 31 6.10 -21.75 7.32
C TRP A 31 4.84 -21.66 8.18
N ALA A 32 3.64 -21.68 7.57
CA ALA A 32 2.40 -21.83 8.30
C ALA A 32 2.29 -23.23 8.93
N ILE A 33 2.68 -24.27 8.18
CA ILE A 33 2.72 -25.66 8.68
C ILE A 33 3.77 -25.81 9.80
N GLU A 34 4.94 -25.20 9.66
CA GLU A 34 5.98 -25.18 10.71
C GLU A 34 5.46 -24.57 12.02
N ALA A 35 4.69 -23.47 11.94
CA ALA A 35 4.02 -22.89 13.12
C ALA A 35 3.05 -23.89 13.77
N LYS A 36 2.25 -24.61 12.97
CA LYS A 36 1.33 -25.63 13.49
C LYS A 36 2.08 -26.77 14.20
N ILE A 37 3.12 -27.32 13.56
CA ILE A 37 3.85 -28.49 14.06
C ILE A 37 4.68 -28.13 15.32
N HIS A 38 5.41 -27.01 15.28
CA HIS A 38 6.43 -26.72 16.30
C HIS A 38 5.96 -25.72 17.37
N ARG A 39 4.87 -24.98 17.13
CA ARG A 39 4.32 -24.02 18.09
C ARG A 39 2.86 -24.31 18.48
N ASN A 40 2.28 -25.37 17.94
CA ASN A 40 0.84 -25.66 18.10
C ASN A 40 -0.05 -24.48 17.67
N ALA A 41 0.41 -23.70 16.68
CA ALA A 41 -0.35 -22.59 16.16
C ALA A 41 -1.69 -23.07 15.59
N LYS A 42 -2.77 -22.34 15.85
CA LYS A 42 -4.09 -22.65 15.30
C LYS A 42 -4.35 -21.89 14.01
N THR A 43 -5.08 -22.51 13.10
CA THR A 43 -5.41 -21.93 11.79
C THR A 43 -6.91 -21.93 11.56
N ILE A 44 -7.45 -20.75 11.34
CA ILE A 44 -8.83 -20.54 10.85
C ILE A 44 -8.74 -20.19 9.36
N VAL A 45 -9.45 -20.93 8.52
CA VAL A 45 -9.61 -20.62 7.10
C VAL A 45 -11.05 -20.17 6.86
N VAL A 46 -11.20 -19.00 6.26
CA VAL A 46 -12.50 -18.44 5.88
C VAL A 46 -12.49 -18.21 4.37
N ASP A 47 -13.22 -19.05 3.63
CA ASP A 47 -13.23 -19.07 2.17
C ASP A 47 -14.61 -19.55 1.69
N PRO A 48 -15.16 -19.04 0.57
CA PRO A 48 -16.39 -19.58 -0.01
C PRO A 48 -16.29 -21.05 -0.43
N ARG A 49 -15.09 -21.64 -0.48
CA ARG A 49 -14.83 -23.00 -0.96
C ARG A 49 -13.95 -23.77 0.01
N LEU A 50 -14.15 -25.08 0.06
CA LEU A 50 -13.23 -26.01 0.74
C LEU A 50 -11.99 -26.22 -0.14
N THR A 51 -10.97 -25.39 0.07
CA THR A 51 -9.69 -25.41 -0.68
C THR A 51 -8.67 -26.36 -0.07
N ARG A 52 -7.51 -26.56 -0.73
CA ARG A 52 -6.39 -27.32 -0.12
C ARG A 52 -5.83 -26.62 1.13
N THR A 53 -5.93 -25.29 1.22
CA THR A 53 -5.60 -24.57 2.46
C THR A 53 -6.61 -24.92 3.56
N ALA A 54 -7.92 -24.90 3.25
CA ALA A 54 -8.97 -25.23 4.20
C ALA A 54 -8.86 -26.67 4.73
N ALA A 55 -8.46 -27.62 3.88
CA ALA A 55 -8.22 -29.02 4.29
C ALA A 55 -7.12 -29.18 5.36
N ASN A 56 -6.25 -28.18 5.53
CA ASN A 56 -5.19 -28.15 6.54
C ASN A 56 -5.54 -27.26 7.76
N ALA A 57 -6.75 -26.68 7.81
CA ALA A 57 -7.19 -25.78 8.87
C ALA A 57 -7.59 -26.53 10.15
N ASP A 58 -7.49 -25.88 11.30
CA ASP A 58 -8.12 -26.34 12.54
C ASP A 58 -9.63 -26.02 12.54
N LEU A 59 -10.01 -24.92 11.88
CA LEU A 59 -11.39 -24.51 11.66
C LEU A 59 -11.54 -23.94 10.26
N TYR A 60 -12.49 -24.50 9.49
CA TYR A 60 -12.91 -23.95 8.21
C TYR A 60 -14.32 -23.36 8.35
N LEU A 61 -14.52 -22.17 7.80
CA LEU A 61 -15.81 -21.50 7.73
C LEU A 61 -16.11 -21.11 6.29
N GLN A 62 -17.24 -21.58 5.77
CA GLN A 62 -17.70 -21.20 4.44
C GLN A 62 -18.39 -19.84 4.48
N ILE A 63 -17.81 -18.85 3.79
CA ILE A 63 -18.34 -17.47 3.76
C ILE A 63 -18.98 -17.15 2.40
N ARG A 64 -20.06 -16.36 2.39
CA ARG A 64 -20.54 -15.70 1.17
C ARG A 64 -19.50 -14.72 0.63
N ALA A 65 -19.15 -14.83 -0.67
CA ALA A 65 -18.19 -13.93 -1.30
C ALA A 65 -18.61 -12.44 -1.13
N GLY A 66 -17.68 -11.59 -0.68
CA GLY A 66 -17.92 -10.16 -0.44
C GLY A 66 -18.49 -9.83 0.95
N ALA A 67 -18.76 -10.83 1.80
CA ALA A 67 -19.24 -10.62 3.17
C ALA A 67 -18.12 -10.42 4.22
N ASP A 68 -16.87 -10.25 3.77
CA ASP A 68 -15.66 -10.25 4.60
C ASP A 68 -15.66 -9.18 5.70
N ILE A 69 -16.17 -7.96 5.40
CA ILE A 69 -16.26 -6.87 6.38
C ILE A 69 -17.17 -7.27 7.54
N ALA A 70 -18.26 -8.01 7.29
CA ALA A 70 -19.16 -8.42 8.35
C ALA A 70 -18.48 -9.40 9.31
N PHE A 71 -17.78 -10.40 8.77
CA PHE A 71 -17.02 -11.35 9.58
C PHE A 71 -15.92 -10.66 10.42
N LEU A 72 -15.06 -9.85 9.77
CA LEU A 72 -13.98 -9.15 10.45
C LEU A 72 -14.51 -8.10 11.44
N GLY A 73 -15.59 -7.42 11.10
CA GLY A 73 -16.27 -6.48 12.00
C GLY A 73 -16.84 -7.17 13.23
N GLY A 74 -17.38 -8.38 13.07
CA GLY A 74 -17.79 -9.22 14.18
C GLY A 74 -16.61 -9.62 15.08
N LEU A 75 -15.45 -9.95 14.50
CA LEU A 75 -14.24 -10.24 15.29
C LEU A 75 -13.77 -9.02 16.10
N ILE A 76 -13.83 -7.82 15.51
CA ILE A 76 -13.55 -6.56 16.22
C ILE A 76 -14.54 -6.38 17.37
N ASN A 77 -15.85 -6.52 17.11
CA ASN A 77 -16.87 -6.38 18.14
C ASN A 77 -16.64 -7.36 19.30
N TYR A 78 -16.44 -8.64 18.98
CA TYR A 78 -16.18 -9.69 19.97
C TYR A 78 -14.92 -9.40 20.79
N ALA A 79 -13.83 -8.97 20.16
CA ALA A 79 -12.58 -8.63 20.86
C ALA A 79 -12.80 -7.48 21.87
N ILE A 80 -13.54 -6.44 21.49
CA ILE A 80 -13.84 -5.29 22.36
C ILE A 80 -14.77 -5.70 23.51
N GLU A 81 -15.88 -6.38 23.21
CA GLU A 81 -16.89 -6.79 24.20
C GLU A 81 -16.31 -7.74 25.27
N ASN A 82 -15.34 -8.57 24.89
CA ASN A 82 -14.71 -9.54 25.78
C ASN A 82 -13.38 -9.04 26.37
N ASN A 83 -13.04 -7.76 26.21
CA ASN A 83 -11.79 -7.16 26.68
C ASN A 83 -10.52 -7.92 26.24
N ARG A 84 -10.54 -8.47 25.02
CA ARG A 84 -9.42 -9.22 24.41
C ARG A 84 -8.60 -8.31 23.50
N ILE A 85 -8.25 -7.13 24.00
CA ILE A 85 -7.55 -6.09 23.24
C ILE A 85 -6.24 -5.72 23.91
N ALA A 86 -5.30 -5.16 23.15
CA ALA A 86 -3.99 -4.74 23.65
C ALA A 86 -4.03 -3.26 24.07
N HIS A 87 -4.57 -2.95 25.25
CA HIS A 87 -4.77 -1.57 25.74
C HIS A 87 -3.52 -0.69 25.65
N ASP A 88 -2.40 -1.12 26.25
CA ASP A 88 -1.16 -0.33 26.23
C ASP A 88 -0.65 -0.13 24.80
N TYR A 89 -0.79 -1.14 23.94
CA TYR A 89 -0.42 -1.02 22.53
C TYR A 89 -1.28 0.03 21.81
N LEU A 90 -2.58 0.03 22.06
CA LEU A 90 -3.51 0.97 21.45
C LEU A 90 -3.20 2.40 21.84
N VAL A 91 -3.01 2.66 23.14
CA VAL A 91 -2.72 3.99 23.67
C VAL A 91 -1.40 4.54 23.11
N ASN A 92 -0.37 3.70 23.00
CA ASN A 92 0.99 4.15 22.66
C ASN A 92 1.30 4.14 21.16
N TYR A 93 0.72 3.23 20.38
CA TYR A 93 1.15 2.97 19.00
C TYR A 93 0.05 3.16 17.95
N THR A 94 -1.12 3.63 18.37
CA THR A 94 -2.22 3.94 17.46
C THR A 94 -2.79 5.32 17.75
N ASN A 95 -3.75 5.75 16.93
CA ASN A 95 -4.48 6.99 17.13
C ASN A 95 -5.72 6.82 18.03
N ALA A 96 -5.87 5.70 18.76
CA ALA A 96 -7.04 5.37 19.57
C ALA A 96 -7.48 6.50 20.53
N ALA A 97 -6.50 7.19 21.12
CA ALA A 97 -6.73 8.28 22.07
C ALA A 97 -7.08 9.62 21.41
N PHE A 98 -6.86 9.79 20.10
CA PHE A 98 -7.09 11.09 19.44
C PHE A 98 -8.58 11.39 19.33
N ILE A 99 -8.94 12.65 19.56
CA ILE A 99 -10.31 13.12 19.49
C ILE A 99 -10.65 13.52 18.07
N ILE A 100 -11.77 13.02 17.54
CA ILE A 100 -12.28 13.38 16.22
C ILE A 100 -13.00 14.73 16.29
N LYS A 101 -12.76 15.56 15.27
CA LYS A 101 -13.33 16.89 15.10
C LYS A 101 -14.85 16.87 15.14
N GLU A 102 -15.43 17.95 15.68
CA GLU A 102 -16.88 18.10 15.73
C GLU A 102 -17.51 18.08 14.32
N GLY A 103 -18.74 17.57 14.22
CA GLY A 103 -19.47 17.42 12.96
C GLY A 103 -19.23 16.08 12.24
N PHE A 104 -18.24 15.28 12.64
CA PHE A 104 -18.14 13.89 12.17
C PHE A 104 -19.31 13.07 12.72
N LYS A 105 -19.97 12.31 11.84
CA LYS A 105 -21.03 11.36 12.23
C LYS A 105 -20.76 9.99 11.63
N LEU A 106 -20.92 8.97 12.47
CA LEU A 106 -20.97 7.58 12.03
C LEU A 106 -22.22 7.34 11.17
N PRO A 107 -22.21 6.34 10.29
CA PRO A 107 -23.30 6.10 9.37
C PRO A 107 -24.47 5.43 10.09
N GLU A 108 -25.58 6.14 10.27
CA GLU A 108 -26.83 5.56 10.82
C GLU A 108 -27.60 4.78 9.74
N ASP A 109 -27.62 5.31 8.51
CA ASP A 109 -28.30 4.76 7.32
C ASP A 109 -27.35 4.13 6.28
N GLY A 110 -26.05 4.07 6.61
CA GLY A 110 -25.00 3.58 5.71
C GLY A 110 -24.12 4.69 5.10
N LEU A 111 -24.42 5.97 5.36
CA LEU A 111 -23.64 7.10 4.85
C LEU A 111 -23.00 7.90 5.99
N TYR A 112 -21.70 8.18 5.87
CA TYR A 112 -21.00 9.05 6.83
C TYR A 112 -21.41 10.52 6.65
N SER A 113 -21.15 11.36 7.65
CA SER A 113 -21.28 12.83 7.50
C SER A 113 -20.49 13.34 6.28
N GLY A 114 -21.09 14.25 5.51
CA GLY A 114 -20.46 14.91 4.37
C GLY A 114 -20.70 14.23 3.02
N PHE A 115 -21.61 13.25 2.93
CA PHE A 115 -21.96 12.65 1.64
C PHE A 115 -22.74 13.63 0.74
N ASP A 116 -22.25 13.82 -0.49
CA ASP A 116 -22.91 14.54 -1.56
C ASP A 116 -23.55 13.52 -2.50
N GLN A 117 -24.89 13.47 -2.52
CA GLN A 117 -25.69 12.51 -3.27
C GLN A 117 -25.49 12.65 -4.79
N ASP A 118 -25.38 13.88 -5.29
CA ASP A 118 -25.29 14.16 -6.72
C ASP A 118 -23.92 13.81 -7.27
N LYS A 119 -22.86 14.15 -6.52
CA LYS A 119 -21.48 13.84 -6.91
C LYS A 119 -21.04 12.44 -6.53
N LYS A 120 -21.77 11.77 -5.63
CA LYS A 120 -21.40 10.48 -5.02
C LYS A 120 -20.02 10.51 -4.38
N THR A 121 -19.69 11.63 -3.75
CA THR A 121 -18.40 11.88 -3.07
C THR A 121 -18.64 12.33 -1.64
N TYR A 122 -17.62 12.22 -0.79
CA TYR A 122 -17.65 12.75 0.56
C TYR A 122 -16.82 14.02 0.67
N ASP A 123 -17.40 15.07 1.25
CA ASP A 123 -16.62 16.11 1.94
C ASP A 123 -16.10 15.52 3.25
N LYS A 124 -14.77 15.50 3.39
CA LYS A 124 -14.06 14.89 4.52
C LYS A 124 -13.53 15.94 5.49
N ALA A 125 -13.98 17.19 5.41
CA ALA A 125 -13.51 18.28 6.27
C ALA A 125 -13.65 17.96 7.77
N THR A 126 -14.73 17.27 8.16
CA THR A 126 -14.96 16.83 9.55
C THR A 126 -14.23 15.54 9.91
N TRP A 127 -13.66 14.80 8.96
CA TRP A 127 -12.98 13.52 9.18
C TRP A 127 -11.51 13.76 9.58
N ASN A 128 -11.29 14.65 10.53
CA ASN A 128 -9.99 15.08 11.01
C ASN A 128 -9.95 15.03 12.54
N TYR A 129 -8.75 15.19 13.11
CA TYR A 129 -8.61 15.32 14.56
C TYR A 129 -8.99 16.73 15.02
N GLU A 130 -9.56 16.79 16.21
CA GLU A 130 -9.83 18.02 16.94
C GLU A 130 -8.50 18.68 17.34
N GLU A 131 -8.44 20.00 17.22
CA GLU A 131 -7.27 20.75 17.69
C GLU A 131 -7.33 20.91 19.21
N GLY A 132 -6.19 20.78 19.90
CA GLY A 132 -6.13 20.89 21.36
C GLY A 132 -4.97 20.11 21.96
N GLY A 133 -5.07 19.73 23.24
CA GLY A 133 -4.09 18.91 23.95
C GLY A 133 -4.77 17.85 24.81
N ASN A 134 -4.25 17.58 26.01
CA ASN A 134 -4.86 16.61 26.92
C ASN A 134 -6.29 17.01 27.33
N LEU A 135 -7.27 16.14 27.03
CA LEU A 135 -8.67 16.26 27.40
C LEU A 135 -9.14 15.17 28.39
N GLU A 136 -8.24 14.41 29.00
CA GLU A 136 -8.56 13.43 30.05
C GLU A 136 -9.45 14.04 31.14
N GLY A 137 -10.55 13.35 31.44
CA GLY A 137 -11.52 13.75 32.48
C GLY A 137 -12.29 15.05 32.19
N LYS A 138 -12.13 15.69 31.02
CA LYS A 138 -12.90 16.89 30.65
C LYS A 138 -14.23 16.51 29.99
N ALA A 139 -15.29 17.23 30.34
CA ALA A 139 -16.61 17.03 29.74
C ALA A 139 -16.60 17.41 28.24
N ALA A 140 -17.35 16.65 27.43
CA ALA A 140 -17.54 16.92 26.02
C ALA A 140 -18.24 18.28 25.84
N GLY A 141 -17.50 19.32 25.44
CA GLY A 141 -18.01 20.68 25.26
C GLY A 141 -17.07 21.81 25.73
N ALA A 142 -15.96 21.51 26.39
CA ALA A 142 -15.08 22.52 27.02
C ALA A 142 -14.04 23.18 26.09
N THR A 143 -14.15 23.08 24.76
CA THR A 143 -13.17 23.68 23.83
C THR A 143 -13.81 24.74 22.93
N ALA A 144 -14.13 25.88 23.52
CA ALA A 144 -14.38 27.13 22.81
C ALA A 144 -13.90 28.32 23.65
N ALA A 145 -12.58 28.52 23.76
CA ALA A 145 -11.94 29.82 24.05
C ALA A 145 -10.42 29.64 24.25
N ALA A 146 -9.65 29.83 23.19
CA ALA A 146 -8.27 30.33 23.29
C ALA A 146 -7.86 30.95 21.95
N GLY A 147 -8.65 31.92 21.49
CA GLY A 147 -8.29 32.81 20.39
C GLY A 147 -7.80 34.14 20.96
N GLY A 148 -6.52 34.44 20.76
CA GLY A 148 -5.96 35.79 20.64
C GLY A 148 -5.84 36.67 21.90
N ALA A 149 -4.60 36.97 22.29
CA ALA A 149 -4.23 38.30 22.81
C ALA A 149 -2.74 38.59 22.47
N PRO A 150 -2.38 39.87 22.21
CA PRO A 150 -1.21 40.25 21.43
C PRO A 150 0.10 40.33 22.23
N HIS A 151 1.22 40.05 21.56
CA HIS A 151 2.57 40.28 22.06
C HIS A 151 2.88 41.79 22.07
N PRO A 152 3.38 42.38 23.18
CA PRO A 152 4.03 43.68 23.14
C PRO A 152 5.51 43.54 22.79
N SER A 153 5.98 44.53 22.05
CA SER A 153 7.34 44.78 21.58
C SER A 153 8.32 45.21 22.68
N ALA A 154 9.58 44.77 22.59
CA ALA A 154 10.80 45.51 22.97
C ALA A 154 12.02 44.70 22.48
N GLN A 155 12.70 45.11 21.41
CA GLN A 155 13.87 46.00 21.36
C GLN A 155 15.12 45.51 22.14
N ALA A 156 16.14 45.26 21.30
CA ALA A 156 17.57 45.08 21.48
C ALA A 156 18.23 45.53 22.80
N HIS A 157 19.25 44.77 23.21
CA HIS A 157 20.55 45.35 23.58
C HIS A 157 21.69 44.36 23.31
N ASP A 158 22.70 44.88 22.62
CA ASP A 158 24.07 44.38 22.49
C ASP A 158 24.70 43.99 23.83
N GLN A 159 25.55 42.96 23.84
CA GLN A 159 26.97 43.19 24.14
C GLN A 159 27.89 42.04 23.72
N GLN A 160 28.93 42.49 23.02
CA GLN A 160 30.11 41.85 22.47
C GLN A 160 31.08 41.20 23.48
N GLN A 161 32.07 40.52 22.88
CA GLN A 161 33.47 40.30 23.29
C GLN A 161 33.75 39.07 24.16
N ALA A 162 34.81 38.27 23.94
CA ALA A 162 35.99 38.39 23.07
C ALA A 162 36.75 37.04 22.96
N ARG A 163 37.44 36.85 21.81
CA ARG A 163 38.85 36.38 21.60
C ARG A 163 39.29 35.02 22.20
N GLN A 164 40.21 34.23 21.63
CA GLN A 164 41.07 34.24 20.45
C GLN A 164 41.76 32.86 20.36
N SER A 165 42.17 32.46 19.14
CA SER A 165 43.36 31.66 18.73
C SER A 165 43.66 30.32 19.44
N GLY A 166 44.04 29.22 18.79
CA GLY A 166 44.57 28.96 17.45
C GLY A 166 45.39 27.65 17.52
N GLY A 167 45.73 27.06 16.38
CA GLY A 167 46.76 26.01 16.30
C GLY A 167 46.44 24.88 15.33
N ASP A 168 47.07 24.92 14.17
CA ASP A 168 47.18 23.85 13.17
C ASP A 168 47.97 22.64 13.69
N ALA A 169 47.65 21.43 13.19
CA ALA A 169 48.60 20.58 12.45
C ALA A 169 48.01 19.20 12.11
N HIS A 170 48.28 18.80 10.87
CA HIS A 170 48.04 17.50 10.25
C HIS A 170 48.58 16.28 11.04
N LYS A 171 47.88 15.14 10.92
CA LYS A 171 48.48 13.85 10.55
C LYS A 171 47.41 12.85 10.08
N ALA A 172 47.74 12.16 8.99
CA ALA A 172 47.00 11.06 8.41
C ALA A 172 47.23 9.77 9.21
N GLU A 173 46.22 8.90 9.30
CA GLU A 173 46.35 7.44 9.22
C GLU A 173 44.95 6.79 9.16
N GLY A 174 44.80 5.82 8.28
CA GLY A 174 43.54 5.09 8.08
C GLY A 174 43.28 4.07 9.17
N GLN A 175 42.00 3.82 9.47
CA GLN A 175 41.52 2.65 10.20
C GLN A 175 40.04 2.43 9.87
N GLY A 176 39.69 1.19 9.52
CA GLY A 176 38.33 0.79 9.19
C GLY A 176 37.39 0.90 10.39
N HIS A 177 36.20 1.46 10.17
CA HIS A 177 35.14 1.47 11.16
C HIS A 177 34.29 0.20 11.07
N GLN A 178 34.62 -0.79 11.90
CA GLN A 178 33.61 -1.73 12.39
C GLN A 178 32.67 -0.96 13.33
N ALA A 179 31.38 -0.93 12.99
CA ALA A 179 30.35 -0.41 13.87
C ALA A 179 30.26 -1.27 15.13
N GLN A 180 30.64 -0.70 16.28
CA GLN A 180 30.34 -1.28 17.58
C GLN A 180 28.82 -1.27 17.79
N GLY A 181 28.24 -2.46 17.95
CA GLY A 181 26.87 -2.61 18.43
C GLY A 181 26.73 -2.09 19.87
N PRO A 182 25.56 -1.59 20.30
CA PRO A 182 25.39 -1.08 21.64
C PRO A 182 25.44 -2.25 22.64
N ALA A 183 26.56 -2.34 23.37
CA ALA A 183 26.68 -3.19 24.54
C ALA A 183 25.96 -2.53 25.73
N GLY A 184 25.09 -3.30 26.39
CA GLY A 184 24.65 -3.02 27.75
C GLY A 184 23.28 -2.36 27.92
N ALA A 185 22.19 -3.07 27.60
CA ALA A 185 20.90 -2.77 28.21
C ALA A 185 20.90 -3.27 29.67
N LYS A 186 21.31 -2.42 30.61
CA LYS A 186 20.98 -2.62 32.03
C LYS A 186 19.46 -2.47 32.17
N ALA A 187 18.82 -3.43 32.83
CA ALA A 187 17.42 -3.37 33.20
C ALA A 187 17.15 -2.07 33.97
N MET A 188 16.41 -1.14 33.36
CA MET A 188 15.88 0.01 34.09
C MET A 188 14.73 -0.48 34.98
N GLY A 189 14.83 -0.12 36.27
CA GLY A 189 13.84 -0.44 37.28
C GLY A 189 12.45 0.08 36.95
N GLY A 190 11.43 -0.58 37.51
CA GLY A 190 10.00 -0.32 37.31
C GLY A 190 9.53 1.02 37.89
N GLY A 191 9.92 2.12 37.26
CA GLY A 191 9.18 3.38 37.32
C GLY A 191 8.06 3.40 36.26
N PRO A 192 7.03 4.25 36.41
CA PRO A 192 6.05 4.47 35.37
C PRO A 192 6.76 4.87 34.07
N ILE A 193 6.44 4.18 32.97
CA ILE A 193 6.87 4.60 31.64
C ILE A 193 6.32 6.02 31.44
N PRO A 194 7.16 7.03 31.12
CA PRO A 194 6.65 8.37 30.88
C PRO A 194 5.58 8.31 29.78
N PRO A 195 4.50 9.10 29.90
CA PRO A 195 3.42 9.07 28.91
C PRO A 195 4.01 9.32 27.52
N PRO A 196 3.44 8.69 26.46
CA PRO A 196 3.89 8.96 25.11
C PRO A 196 3.88 10.47 24.87
N MET A 197 4.93 11.00 24.24
CA MET A 197 4.97 12.41 23.87
C MET A 197 3.96 12.62 22.74
N LEU A 198 2.74 12.99 23.11
CA LEU A 198 1.62 13.18 22.19
C LEU A 198 1.70 14.55 21.53
N PRO A 199 1.12 14.72 20.33
CA PRO A 199 1.18 15.99 19.63
C PRO A 199 0.49 17.11 20.47
N PRO A 200 1.17 18.22 20.79
CA PRO A 200 0.66 19.24 21.71
C PRO A 200 -0.56 20.02 21.18
N LYS A 201 -0.82 19.94 19.88
CA LYS A 201 -1.91 20.63 19.16
C LYS A 201 -2.99 19.68 18.63
N THR A 202 -2.93 18.41 18.99
CA THR A 202 -3.99 17.44 18.70
C THR A 202 -4.67 17.06 20.00
N ALA A 203 -5.99 17.18 20.07
CA ALA A 203 -6.72 16.77 21.26
C ALA A 203 -6.68 15.25 21.44
N TYR A 204 -6.45 14.80 22.67
CA TYR A 204 -6.39 13.37 23.01
C TYR A 204 -6.94 13.06 24.41
N ASP A 205 -7.30 11.81 24.64
CA ASP A 205 -7.67 11.25 25.93
C ASP A 205 -7.09 9.84 26.10
N LEU A 206 -6.08 9.66 26.96
CA LEU A 206 -5.43 8.36 27.14
C LEU A 206 -6.26 7.36 27.95
N SER A 207 -7.30 7.83 28.65
CA SER A 207 -8.27 6.94 29.29
C SER A 207 -9.18 6.21 28.29
N LEU A 208 -9.16 6.66 27.02
CA LEU A 208 -10.02 6.20 25.94
C LEU A 208 -11.53 6.34 26.25
N GLN A 209 -11.93 7.21 27.19
CA GLN A 209 -13.34 7.36 27.61
C GLN A 209 -14.07 8.48 26.87
N HIS A 210 -13.36 9.46 26.33
CA HIS A 210 -13.96 10.59 25.63
C HIS A 210 -14.81 10.07 24.47
N PRO A 211 -16.09 10.47 24.36
CA PRO A 211 -17.03 9.85 23.42
C PRO A 211 -16.65 10.04 21.94
N ARG A 212 -15.86 11.08 21.63
CA ARG A 212 -15.31 11.33 20.28
C ARG A 212 -13.89 10.82 20.07
N CYS A 213 -13.28 10.12 21.04
CA CYS A 213 -11.98 9.50 20.76
C CYS A 213 -12.16 8.41 19.69
N VAL A 214 -11.12 8.17 18.89
CA VAL A 214 -11.14 7.17 17.82
C VAL A 214 -11.60 5.81 18.34
N PHE A 215 -11.17 5.41 19.53
CA PHE A 215 -11.56 4.13 20.13
C PHE A 215 -13.07 4.02 20.42
N GLN A 216 -13.69 5.03 21.02
CA GLN A 216 -15.12 5.00 21.32
C GLN A 216 -15.97 5.01 20.04
N LEU A 217 -15.57 5.79 19.03
CA LEU A 217 -16.25 5.79 17.73
C LEU A 217 -16.07 4.48 16.97
N LEU A 218 -14.89 3.84 17.07
CA LEU A 218 -14.64 2.50 16.54
C LEU A 218 -15.55 1.46 17.21
N LYS A 219 -15.62 1.48 18.54
CA LYS A 219 -16.51 0.62 19.33
C LYS A 219 -17.97 0.80 18.91
N GLN A 220 -18.44 2.04 18.79
CA GLN A 220 -19.80 2.33 18.33
C GLN A 220 -20.03 1.83 16.90
N GLN A 221 -19.10 2.09 15.97
CA GLN A 221 -19.20 1.65 14.57
C GLN A 221 -19.38 0.13 14.47
N TYR A 222 -18.59 -0.63 15.24
CA TYR A 222 -18.55 -2.09 15.16
C TYR A 222 -19.56 -2.81 16.05
N SER A 223 -20.20 -2.12 17.01
CA SER A 223 -21.26 -2.68 17.86
C SER A 223 -22.44 -3.32 17.09
N ARG A 224 -22.68 -2.86 15.85
CA ARG A 224 -23.75 -3.36 14.98
C ARG A 224 -23.45 -4.72 14.36
N TYR A 225 -22.20 -5.17 14.41
CA TYR A 225 -21.78 -6.47 13.87
C TYR A 225 -21.94 -7.57 14.91
N THR A 226 -23.17 -7.75 15.39
CA THR A 226 -23.53 -8.83 16.32
C THR A 226 -23.38 -10.19 15.65
N PRO A 227 -23.28 -11.30 16.41
CA PRO A 227 -23.25 -12.63 15.83
C PRO A 227 -24.42 -12.94 14.88
N GLU A 228 -25.62 -12.41 15.15
CA GLU A 228 -26.81 -12.54 14.29
C GLU A 228 -26.65 -11.75 12.98
N MET A 229 -26.10 -10.53 13.06
CA MET A 229 -25.77 -9.73 11.88
C MET A 229 -24.73 -10.44 11.01
N VAL A 230 -23.70 -11.01 11.64
CA VAL A 230 -22.66 -11.79 10.97
C VAL A 230 -23.29 -13.00 10.28
N GLU A 231 -24.08 -13.81 10.98
CA GLU A 231 -24.74 -14.98 10.39
C GLU A 231 -25.58 -14.60 9.17
N ARG A 232 -26.43 -13.57 9.32
CA ARG A 232 -27.30 -13.07 8.25
C ARG A 232 -26.54 -12.63 6.99
N ILE A 233 -25.41 -11.94 7.14
CA ILE A 233 -24.64 -11.39 5.99
C ILE A 233 -23.65 -12.42 5.44
N THR A 234 -23.01 -13.21 6.30
CA THR A 234 -21.93 -14.12 5.89
C THR A 234 -22.44 -15.49 5.48
N GLY A 235 -23.59 -15.91 6.01
CA GLY A 235 -24.07 -17.30 5.92
C GLY A 235 -23.38 -18.26 6.88
N ILE A 236 -22.43 -17.79 7.70
CA ILE A 236 -21.75 -18.61 8.71
C ILE A 236 -22.66 -18.75 9.93
N PRO A 237 -23.02 -19.97 10.37
CA PRO A 237 -23.84 -20.16 11.56
C PRO A 237 -23.26 -19.44 12.79
N LYS A 238 -24.14 -18.82 13.58
CA LYS A 238 -23.76 -17.99 14.73
C LYS A 238 -22.80 -18.69 15.70
N ASP A 239 -23.06 -19.96 16.01
CA ASP A 239 -22.23 -20.78 16.89
C ASP A 239 -20.82 -21.02 16.33
N GLN A 240 -20.72 -21.26 15.02
CA GLN A 240 -19.44 -21.41 14.33
C GLN A 240 -18.66 -20.09 14.29
N PHE A 241 -19.33 -18.97 14.06
CA PHE A 241 -18.71 -17.65 14.14
C PHE A 241 -18.18 -17.38 15.56
N LEU A 242 -18.99 -17.61 16.60
CA LEU A 242 -18.57 -17.43 17.99
C LEU A 242 -17.37 -18.31 18.35
N LYS A 243 -17.33 -19.56 17.86
CA LYS A 243 -16.16 -20.44 18.00
C LYS A 243 -14.92 -19.86 17.33
N ALA A 244 -15.04 -19.32 16.13
CA ALA A 244 -13.93 -18.68 15.44
C ALA A 244 -13.47 -17.39 16.13
N ALA A 245 -14.41 -16.58 16.61
CA ALA A 245 -14.12 -15.34 17.33
C ALA A 245 -13.40 -15.61 18.65
N ASP A 246 -13.88 -16.59 19.43
CA ASP A 246 -13.20 -17.04 20.65
C ASP A 246 -11.80 -17.56 20.33
N MET A 247 -11.68 -18.48 19.36
CA MET A 247 -10.41 -19.07 18.96
C MET A 247 -9.40 -18.01 18.52
N TYR A 248 -9.76 -17.13 17.58
CA TYR A 248 -8.86 -16.10 17.06
C TYR A 248 -8.40 -15.14 18.15
N THR A 249 -9.34 -14.66 18.97
CA THR A 249 -9.04 -13.66 20.01
C THR A 249 -8.41 -14.25 21.27
N SER A 250 -8.36 -15.58 21.40
CA SER A 250 -7.76 -16.28 22.56
C SER A 250 -6.30 -15.91 22.83
N ILE A 251 -5.57 -15.39 21.82
CA ILE A 251 -4.21 -14.88 21.98
C ILE A 251 -4.11 -13.66 22.90
N ARG A 252 -5.23 -12.99 23.21
CA ARG A 252 -5.32 -11.83 24.11
C ARG A 252 -6.22 -12.08 25.30
N LYS A 253 -6.56 -13.34 25.59
CA LYS A 253 -7.26 -13.69 26.82
C LYS A 253 -6.42 -13.23 28.02
N ASP A 254 -7.08 -12.63 29.01
CA ASP A 254 -6.45 -12.13 30.24
C ASP A 254 -5.32 -11.11 30.00
N GLY A 255 -5.36 -10.40 28.86
CA GLY A 255 -4.35 -9.40 28.48
C GLY A 255 -3.01 -10.00 28.02
N ASP A 256 -2.96 -11.29 27.65
CA ASP A 256 -1.73 -11.95 27.22
C ASP A 256 -1.09 -11.26 26.01
N MET A 257 0.04 -10.60 26.24
CA MET A 257 0.84 -9.97 25.18
C MET A 257 1.96 -10.87 24.67
N LYS A 258 2.17 -12.09 25.17
CA LYS A 258 3.24 -12.99 24.70
C LYS A 258 2.88 -13.65 23.38
N LYS A 259 1.60 -13.96 23.17
CA LYS A 259 1.11 -14.59 21.93
C LYS A 259 0.96 -13.59 20.79
N VAL A 260 0.91 -14.08 19.56
CA VAL A 260 0.74 -13.27 18.36
C VAL A 260 -0.12 -13.99 17.32
N SER A 261 -0.90 -13.21 16.57
CA SER A 261 -1.64 -13.71 15.41
C SER A 261 -1.23 -13.00 14.14
N THR A 262 -1.33 -13.70 13.01
CA THR A 262 -1.15 -13.12 11.68
C THR A 262 -2.40 -13.30 10.84
N ILE A 263 -2.65 -12.34 9.96
CA ILE A 263 -3.68 -12.44 8.92
C ILE A 263 -2.97 -12.64 7.58
N ILE A 264 -3.35 -13.68 6.85
CA ILE A 264 -2.78 -14.02 5.54
C ILE A 264 -3.88 -13.87 4.48
N TYR A 265 -3.66 -13.02 3.49
CA TYR A 265 -4.62 -12.76 2.42
C TYR A 265 -3.92 -12.46 1.08
N ALA A 266 -4.69 -12.53 -0.01
CA ALA A 266 -4.26 -12.13 -1.36
C ALA A 266 -5.45 -11.54 -2.13
N VAL A 267 -5.74 -12.07 -3.33
CA VAL A 267 -6.72 -11.49 -4.26
C VAL A 267 -8.18 -11.56 -3.80
N GLY A 268 -8.52 -12.49 -2.91
CA GLY A 268 -9.90 -12.70 -2.46
C GLY A 268 -10.50 -11.50 -1.73
N TRP A 269 -9.65 -10.62 -1.17
CA TRP A 269 -10.07 -9.35 -0.57
C TRP A 269 -9.92 -8.14 -1.47
N THR A 270 -9.04 -8.18 -2.46
CA THR A 270 -8.65 -6.97 -3.20
C THR A 270 -9.57 -6.67 -4.37
N GLN A 271 -10.21 -7.68 -4.96
CA GLN A 271 -11.02 -7.55 -6.19
C GLN A 271 -12.49 -7.26 -5.92
N HIS A 272 -12.74 -6.26 -5.06
CA HIS A 272 -14.07 -5.75 -4.74
C HIS A 272 -14.06 -4.22 -4.80
N SER A 273 -15.20 -3.58 -5.09
CA SER A 273 -15.31 -2.11 -5.06
C SER A 273 -14.98 -1.50 -3.68
N PHE A 274 -15.07 -2.30 -2.63
CA PHE A 274 -14.74 -1.97 -1.24
C PHE A 274 -13.55 -2.78 -0.69
N GLY A 275 -12.73 -3.38 -1.56
CA GLY A 275 -11.62 -4.26 -1.15
C GLY A 275 -10.62 -3.58 -0.20
N THR A 276 -10.34 -2.29 -0.41
CA THR A 276 -9.53 -1.48 0.51
C THR A 276 -10.10 -1.48 1.93
N GLN A 277 -11.43 -1.44 2.10
CA GLN A 277 -12.07 -1.44 3.42
C GLN A 277 -12.03 -2.81 4.10
N ILE A 278 -12.05 -3.91 3.35
CA ILE A 278 -11.81 -5.25 3.91
C ILE A 278 -10.41 -5.28 4.56
N ILE A 279 -9.40 -4.85 3.81
CA ILE A 279 -8.01 -4.83 4.27
C ILE A 279 -7.83 -3.87 5.44
N ARG A 280 -8.48 -2.68 5.42
CA ARG A 280 -8.47 -1.77 6.58
C ARG A 280 -9.09 -2.43 7.81
N THR A 281 -10.18 -3.17 7.67
CA THR A 281 -10.83 -3.86 8.80
C THR A 281 -9.89 -4.90 9.41
N ALA A 282 -9.20 -5.69 8.58
CA ALA A 282 -8.19 -6.63 9.03
C ALA A 282 -6.99 -5.94 9.71
N ALA A 283 -6.53 -4.80 9.17
CA ALA A 283 -5.45 -4.01 9.78
C ALA A 283 -5.87 -3.43 11.14
N MET A 284 -7.10 -2.91 11.27
CA MET A 284 -7.64 -2.42 12.53
C MET A 284 -7.73 -3.55 13.57
N LEU A 285 -8.18 -4.74 13.18
CA LEU A 285 -8.17 -5.92 14.07
C LEU A 285 -6.75 -6.25 14.54
N GLN A 286 -5.76 -6.25 13.65
CA GLN A 286 -4.36 -6.51 14.04
C GLN A 286 -3.76 -5.42 14.93
N LEU A 287 -4.17 -4.15 14.79
CA LEU A 287 -3.77 -3.07 15.69
C LEU A 287 -4.46 -3.18 17.06
N LEU A 288 -5.76 -3.46 17.08
CA LEU A 288 -6.55 -3.68 18.29
C LEU A 288 -5.98 -4.82 19.15
N MET A 289 -5.51 -5.87 18.48
CA MET A 289 -4.87 -7.02 19.09
C MET A 289 -3.35 -6.82 19.26
N GLY A 290 -2.76 -5.68 18.93
CA GLY A 290 -1.33 -5.41 19.14
C GLY A 290 -0.38 -6.40 18.44
N ASN A 291 -0.70 -6.78 17.19
CA ASN A 291 0.05 -7.77 16.41
C ASN A 291 0.99 -7.16 15.36
N VAL A 292 0.83 -5.87 15.03
CA VAL A 292 1.64 -5.21 13.99
C VAL A 292 3.03 -4.89 14.55
N GLY A 293 4.08 -5.16 13.76
CA GLY A 293 5.48 -4.95 14.14
C GLY A 293 6.10 -6.09 14.97
N ARG A 294 5.35 -7.17 15.22
CA ARG A 294 5.81 -8.33 16.01
C ARG A 294 6.16 -9.51 15.12
N ALA A 295 7.17 -10.28 15.51
CA ALA A 295 7.50 -11.56 14.88
C ALA A 295 6.30 -12.51 14.96
N GLY A 296 5.96 -13.19 13.87
CA GLY A 296 4.78 -14.05 13.76
C GLY A 296 3.46 -13.29 13.59
N GLY A 297 3.48 -11.95 13.58
CA GLY A 297 2.29 -11.12 13.56
C GLY A 297 1.95 -10.50 12.21
N GLY A 298 1.43 -9.28 12.29
CA GLY A 298 1.22 -8.40 11.14
C GLY A 298 0.14 -8.84 10.16
N VAL A 299 0.12 -8.14 9.03
CA VAL A 299 -0.82 -8.35 7.94
C VAL A 299 -0.02 -8.82 6.73
N ASN A 300 -0.04 -10.13 6.51
CA ASN A 300 0.69 -10.81 5.46
C ASN A 300 -0.10 -10.81 4.15
N ALA A 301 -0.15 -9.65 3.51
CA ALA A 301 -0.59 -9.48 2.13
C ALA A 301 0.37 -10.20 1.18
N LEU A 302 -0.03 -11.38 0.67
CA LEU A 302 0.77 -12.22 -0.20
C LEU A 302 0.68 -11.71 -1.65
N ARG A 303 1.83 -11.41 -2.23
CA ARG A 303 1.92 -10.86 -3.59
C ARG A 303 1.84 -11.98 -4.63
N GLY A 304 1.27 -11.67 -5.80
CA GLY A 304 1.06 -12.62 -6.91
C GLY A 304 2.34 -12.89 -7.69
N HIS A 305 2.49 -12.28 -8.87
CA HIS A 305 3.67 -12.45 -9.73
C HIS A 305 4.98 -12.25 -8.97
N SER A 306 6.02 -12.96 -9.40
CA SER A 306 7.34 -13.02 -8.77
C SER A 306 7.96 -11.67 -8.46
N ASN A 307 7.70 -10.65 -9.30
CA ASN A 307 8.23 -9.30 -9.16
C ASN A 307 7.14 -8.22 -9.10
N ILE A 308 5.87 -8.53 -8.77
CA ILE A 308 4.83 -7.50 -8.73
C ILE A 308 5.12 -6.40 -7.70
N GLN A 309 5.83 -6.76 -6.62
CA GLN A 309 6.34 -5.78 -5.65
C GLN A 309 7.33 -4.83 -6.31
N GLY A 310 8.35 -5.34 -7.00
CA GLY A 310 9.35 -4.53 -7.68
C GLY A 310 8.78 -3.73 -8.86
N ALA A 311 7.84 -4.30 -9.61
CA ALA A 311 7.12 -3.58 -10.65
C ALA A 311 6.34 -2.40 -10.05
N THR A 312 5.68 -2.58 -8.90
CA THR A 312 5.01 -1.47 -8.19
C THR A 312 6.04 -0.45 -7.68
N ASP A 313 7.15 -0.91 -7.08
CA ASP A 313 8.23 -0.05 -6.58
C ASP A 313 8.83 0.83 -7.71
N MET A 314 8.83 0.32 -8.94
CA MET A 314 9.35 0.94 -10.15
C MET A 314 8.25 1.55 -11.05
N ALA A 315 7.10 1.93 -10.48
CA ALA A 315 6.02 2.63 -11.19
C ALA A 315 5.37 1.86 -12.35
N GLY A 316 5.13 0.56 -12.17
CA GLY A 316 4.32 -0.26 -13.06
C GLY A 316 2.81 0.02 -13.01
N ILE A 317 2.39 1.16 -12.46
CA ILE A 317 1.00 1.64 -12.40
C ILE A 317 0.95 3.13 -12.73
N PHE A 318 -0.20 3.62 -13.21
CA PHE A 318 -0.31 4.94 -13.83
C PHE A 318 -0.18 6.14 -12.87
N ASP A 319 -0.38 5.96 -11.56
CA ASP A 319 -0.54 7.05 -10.59
C ASP A 319 0.65 7.25 -9.64
N ILE A 320 1.74 6.50 -9.82
CA ILE A 320 2.99 6.68 -9.07
C ILE A 320 4.22 6.77 -10.00
N LEU A 321 5.29 7.37 -9.50
CA LEU A 321 6.65 7.36 -10.02
C LEU A 321 7.52 6.43 -9.14
N PRO A 322 8.71 6.00 -9.60
CA PRO A 322 9.57 5.09 -8.85
C PRO A 322 9.81 5.56 -7.41
N GLY A 323 9.79 4.62 -6.47
CA GLY A 323 9.89 4.93 -5.04
C GLY A 323 8.60 5.53 -4.44
N TYR A 324 7.44 5.27 -5.05
CA TYR A 324 6.11 5.71 -4.60
C TYR A 324 5.91 7.24 -4.56
N LEU A 325 6.70 7.99 -5.35
CA LEU A 325 6.43 9.40 -5.58
C LEU A 325 5.11 9.56 -6.32
N LYS A 326 4.32 10.59 -6.02
CA LYS A 326 3.05 10.83 -6.72
C LYS A 326 3.31 11.34 -8.13
N VAL A 327 2.56 10.90 -9.13
CA VAL A 327 2.66 11.48 -10.48
C VAL A 327 2.16 12.95 -10.47
N PRO A 328 2.76 13.83 -11.28
CA PRO A 328 2.27 15.20 -11.47
C PRO A 328 0.85 15.23 -12.04
N THR A 329 0.10 16.28 -11.72
CA THR A 329 -1.25 16.57 -12.22
C THR A 329 -1.24 17.90 -12.96
N PRO A 330 -2.27 18.23 -13.78
CA PRO A 330 -2.36 19.54 -14.43
C PRO A 330 -2.28 20.74 -13.49
N ALA A 331 -2.70 20.58 -12.22
CA ALA A 331 -2.62 21.62 -11.20
C ALA A 331 -1.18 21.88 -10.70
N ASP A 332 -0.24 20.98 -10.97
CA ASP A 332 1.17 21.18 -10.68
C ASP A 332 1.83 21.96 -11.82
N SER A 333 1.65 23.27 -11.82
CA SER A 333 2.19 24.19 -12.82
C SER A 333 3.72 24.19 -12.88
N ASP A 334 4.36 23.98 -11.72
CA ASP A 334 5.80 24.05 -11.50
C ASP A 334 6.23 23.05 -10.42
N PHE A 335 7.54 22.86 -10.27
CA PHE A 335 8.09 21.88 -9.34
C PHE A 335 7.83 22.23 -7.87
N ALA A 336 7.79 23.52 -7.52
CA ALA A 336 7.50 23.95 -6.16
C ALA A 336 6.06 23.59 -5.74
N THR A 337 5.09 23.83 -6.62
CA THR A 337 3.67 23.48 -6.43
C THR A 337 3.50 21.97 -6.29
N TYR A 338 4.17 21.20 -7.15
CA TYR A 338 4.23 19.75 -7.04
C TYR A 338 4.76 19.29 -5.69
N LEU A 339 5.94 19.75 -5.28
CA LEU A 339 6.55 19.37 -4.01
C LEU A 339 5.66 19.74 -2.82
N LYS A 340 5.02 20.91 -2.84
CA LYS A 340 4.07 21.32 -1.80
C LYS A 340 2.89 20.35 -1.67
N ARG A 341 2.35 19.86 -2.79
CA ARG A 341 1.21 18.92 -2.79
C ARG A 341 1.61 17.53 -2.31
N ILE A 342 2.81 17.07 -2.67
CA ILE A 342 3.20 15.67 -2.47
C ILE A 342 4.04 15.44 -1.21
N THR A 343 4.63 16.49 -0.63
CA THR A 343 5.39 16.40 0.63
C THR A 343 4.42 16.53 1.80
N PRO A 344 4.18 15.45 2.58
CA PRO A 344 3.33 15.55 3.75
C PRO A 344 4.01 16.39 4.83
N THR A 345 3.28 17.37 5.34
CA THR A 345 3.65 18.05 6.57
C THR A 345 3.35 17.13 7.75
N ALA A 346 4.15 17.20 8.81
CA ALA A 346 3.77 16.58 10.07
C ALA A 346 2.39 17.12 10.47
N ALA A 347 1.54 16.28 11.06
CA ALA A 347 0.15 16.64 11.39
C ALA A 347 0.06 17.93 12.22
N LYS A 348 1.12 18.26 12.98
CA LYS A 348 1.36 19.58 13.58
C LYS A 348 2.88 19.87 13.56
N PRO A 349 3.32 21.13 13.33
CA PRO A 349 4.73 21.51 13.16
C PRO A 349 5.53 21.63 14.47
N ASP A 350 4.86 21.55 15.63
CA ASP A 350 5.54 21.63 16.93
C ASP A 350 6.24 20.31 17.26
N PRO A 351 7.34 20.33 18.04
CA PRO A 351 8.16 19.16 18.29
C PRO A 351 7.36 18.06 19.00
N TRP A 352 7.10 16.98 18.26
CA TRP A 352 6.99 15.63 18.80
C TRP A 352 7.77 14.73 17.85
N ASP A 353 8.27 13.59 18.34
CA ASP A 353 9.20 12.71 17.61
C ASP A 353 8.55 11.94 16.45
N SER A 354 7.61 12.54 15.73
CA SER A 354 7.14 12.03 14.46
C SER A 354 8.26 12.11 13.46
N PHE A 355 8.86 10.95 13.16
CA PHE A 355 9.94 10.88 12.20
C PHE A 355 9.54 11.42 10.81
N ASN A 356 8.25 11.32 10.44
CA ASN A 356 7.67 11.75 9.16
C ASN A 356 8.68 11.64 8.00
N TYR A 357 9.12 10.42 7.70
CA TYR A 357 10.24 10.22 6.76
C TYR A 357 9.97 10.81 5.37
N TRP A 358 8.69 10.88 4.99
CA TRP A 358 8.21 11.51 3.76
C TRP A 358 8.43 13.04 3.70
N SER A 359 8.82 13.70 4.79
CA SER A 359 9.36 15.07 4.73
C SER A 359 10.59 15.18 3.82
N ASN A 360 11.29 14.06 3.55
CA ASN A 360 12.39 13.98 2.59
C ASN A 360 11.96 13.91 1.11
N THR A 361 10.65 13.98 0.80
CA THR A 361 10.11 13.93 -0.58
C THR A 361 10.86 14.84 -1.58
N PRO A 362 11.23 16.10 -1.24
CA PRO A 362 12.01 16.93 -2.16
C PRO A 362 13.34 16.31 -2.58
N LYS A 363 14.03 15.61 -1.66
CA LYS A 363 15.30 14.93 -1.97
C LYS A 363 15.07 13.79 -2.96
N PHE A 364 14.03 13.00 -2.73
CA PHE A 364 13.69 11.87 -3.60
C PHE A 364 13.29 12.32 -5.01
N ALA A 365 12.47 13.37 -5.11
CA ALA A 365 12.00 13.92 -6.38
C ALA A 365 13.16 14.49 -7.22
N VAL A 366 14.07 15.27 -6.62
CA VAL A 366 15.26 15.78 -7.33
C VAL A 366 16.15 14.64 -7.79
N SER A 367 16.45 13.67 -6.91
CA SER A 367 17.28 12.51 -7.28
C SER A 367 16.66 11.70 -8.41
N PHE A 368 15.34 11.50 -8.41
CA PHE A 368 14.63 10.83 -9.49
C PHE A 368 14.76 11.59 -10.82
N LEU A 369 14.50 12.90 -10.83
CA LEU A 369 14.62 13.72 -12.05
C LEU A 369 16.07 13.77 -12.58
N LYS A 370 17.06 13.82 -11.69
CA LYS A 370 18.48 13.70 -12.07
C LYS A 370 18.82 12.32 -12.63
N ALA A 371 18.22 11.25 -12.13
CA ALA A 371 18.40 9.91 -12.68
C ALA A 371 17.77 9.76 -14.09
N MET A 372 16.65 10.44 -14.33
CA MET A 372 15.94 10.40 -15.62
C MET A 372 16.62 11.27 -16.70
N TYR A 373 17.10 12.46 -16.35
CA TYR A 373 17.53 13.46 -17.35
C TYR A 373 18.98 13.96 -17.17
N GLY A 374 19.71 13.40 -16.21
CA GLY A 374 21.15 13.63 -16.05
C GLY A 374 21.53 15.12 -16.00
N PRO A 375 22.46 15.58 -16.87
CA PRO A 375 22.86 16.99 -16.95
C PRO A 375 21.73 17.95 -17.34
N ALA A 376 20.70 17.50 -18.07
CA ALA A 376 19.61 18.35 -18.51
C ALA A 376 18.66 18.76 -17.36
N ALA A 377 18.64 18.02 -16.26
CA ALA A 377 17.95 18.41 -15.04
C ALA A 377 18.84 19.34 -14.19
N THR A 378 18.60 20.65 -14.26
CA THR A 378 19.31 21.67 -13.48
C THR A 378 18.37 22.43 -12.55
N LYS A 379 18.89 23.21 -11.61
CA LYS A 379 18.03 23.96 -10.69
C LYS A 379 17.23 25.04 -11.43
N GLU A 380 17.82 25.63 -12.46
CA GLU A 380 17.28 26.75 -13.24
C GLU A 380 16.06 26.36 -14.08
N ASN A 381 15.94 25.07 -14.44
CA ASN A 381 14.81 24.55 -15.21
C ASN A 381 13.94 23.59 -14.40
N ASP A 382 13.90 23.75 -13.07
CA ASP A 382 13.10 22.92 -12.17
C ASP A 382 13.42 21.42 -12.31
N TRP A 383 14.70 21.10 -12.51
CA TRP A 383 15.21 19.75 -12.69
C TRP A 383 14.54 19.01 -13.86
N ALA A 384 14.20 19.73 -14.92
CA ALA A 384 13.44 19.21 -16.05
C ALA A 384 12.07 18.62 -15.66
N PHE A 385 11.46 19.06 -14.56
CA PHE A 385 10.14 18.60 -14.08
C PHE A 385 9.07 18.63 -15.18
N ASN A 386 9.07 19.67 -16.01
CA ASN A 386 8.09 19.85 -17.08
C ASN A 386 8.25 18.85 -18.24
N TYR A 387 9.27 17.98 -18.23
CA TYR A 387 9.38 16.86 -19.17
C TYR A 387 8.47 15.69 -18.78
N LEU A 388 8.06 15.60 -17.51
CA LEU A 388 7.16 14.55 -17.05
C LEU A 388 5.72 14.78 -17.54
N PRO A 389 5.01 13.72 -17.96
CA PRO A 389 3.59 13.81 -18.23
C PRO A 389 2.81 14.08 -16.94
N LYS A 390 1.70 14.82 -17.07
CA LYS A 390 0.76 15.15 -15.99
C LYS A 390 -0.53 14.34 -16.18
N ILE A 391 -0.93 13.56 -15.17
CA ILE A 391 -2.15 12.76 -15.22
C ILE A 391 -3.39 13.61 -14.92
N ASP A 392 -4.30 13.68 -15.87
CA ASP A 392 -5.54 14.47 -15.82
C ASP A 392 -6.76 13.65 -15.36
N ARG A 393 -6.70 12.33 -15.49
CA ARG A 393 -7.77 11.40 -15.11
C ARG A 393 -7.23 10.03 -14.71
N ASN A 394 -8.15 9.11 -14.41
CA ASN A 394 -7.83 7.73 -14.06
C ASN A 394 -7.52 6.91 -15.33
N TYR A 395 -6.29 6.40 -15.44
CA TYR A 395 -5.83 5.52 -16.52
C TYR A 395 -5.60 4.09 -16.02
N SER A 396 -6.38 3.63 -15.04
CA SER A 396 -6.35 2.23 -14.62
C SER A 396 -6.76 1.30 -15.75
N TRP A 397 -6.44 0.01 -15.61
CA TRP A 397 -6.74 -1.05 -16.57
C TRP A 397 -8.12 -0.92 -17.23
N VAL A 398 -9.18 -0.85 -16.42
CA VAL A 398 -10.57 -0.77 -16.92
C VAL A 398 -10.79 0.49 -17.76
N ASN A 399 -10.20 1.62 -17.39
CA ASN A 399 -10.33 2.88 -18.14
C ASN A 399 -9.57 2.84 -19.47
N ILE A 400 -8.33 2.33 -19.49
CA ILE A 400 -7.54 2.19 -20.73
C ILE A 400 -8.25 1.26 -21.71
N TRP A 401 -8.69 0.08 -21.27
CA TRP A 401 -9.39 -0.86 -22.14
C TRP A 401 -10.75 -0.32 -22.61
N ASN A 402 -11.45 0.45 -21.78
CA ASN A 402 -12.67 1.14 -22.19
C ASN A 402 -12.39 2.23 -23.24
N ASP A 403 -11.38 3.08 -23.03
CA ASP A 403 -10.99 4.12 -23.99
C ASP A 403 -10.54 3.49 -25.32
N MET A 404 -9.88 2.33 -25.30
CA MET A 404 -9.55 1.57 -26.52
C MET A 404 -10.81 0.99 -27.19
N TYR A 405 -11.74 0.43 -26.41
CA TYR A 405 -13.03 -0.06 -26.92
C TYR A 405 -13.85 1.07 -27.57
N GLU A 406 -13.76 2.29 -27.05
CA GLU A 406 -14.38 3.49 -27.62
C GLU A 406 -13.59 4.09 -28.80
N GLY A 407 -12.44 3.51 -29.17
CA GLY A 407 -11.61 3.94 -30.30
C GLY A 407 -10.74 5.16 -30.04
N LYS A 408 -10.60 5.59 -28.77
CA LYS A 408 -9.77 6.73 -28.36
C LYS A 408 -8.28 6.37 -28.27
N ILE A 409 -7.97 5.13 -27.87
CA ILE A 409 -6.61 4.61 -27.85
C ILE A 409 -6.34 3.85 -29.14
N LYS A 410 -5.29 4.26 -29.86
CA LYS A 410 -4.93 3.72 -31.19
C LYS A 410 -3.94 2.56 -31.14
N GLY A 411 -3.25 2.36 -30.03
CA GLY A 411 -2.42 1.19 -29.87
C GLY A 411 -1.91 1.00 -28.46
N ILE A 412 -1.35 -0.18 -28.21
CA ILE A 412 -0.93 -0.61 -26.88
C ILE A 412 0.34 -1.47 -26.97
N PHE A 413 1.19 -1.29 -25.97
CA PHE A 413 2.29 -2.22 -25.67
C PHE A 413 1.80 -3.23 -24.63
N ALA A 414 1.79 -4.51 -24.98
CA ALA A 414 1.51 -5.63 -24.10
C ALA A 414 2.81 -6.39 -23.82
N PHE A 415 3.53 -5.97 -22.79
CA PHE A 415 4.81 -6.57 -22.38
C PHE A 415 4.60 -7.46 -21.16
N GLY A 416 4.72 -8.78 -21.34
CA GLY A 416 4.51 -9.75 -20.25
C GLY A 416 3.10 -9.74 -19.66
N MET A 417 2.09 -9.32 -20.43
CA MET A 417 0.71 -9.20 -19.98
C MET A 417 -0.27 -9.66 -21.06
N ASN A 418 -1.02 -10.71 -20.75
CA ASN A 418 -2.10 -11.21 -21.61
C ASN A 418 -3.43 -10.52 -21.28
N GLY A 419 -3.63 -9.34 -21.86
CA GLY A 419 -4.80 -8.50 -21.60
C GLY A 419 -6.16 -9.11 -21.96
N VAL A 420 -6.22 -9.99 -22.94
CA VAL A 420 -7.47 -10.72 -23.28
C VAL A 420 -7.89 -11.65 -22.14
N MET A 421 -6.93 -12.37 -21.53
CA MET A 421 -7.24 -13.38 -20.51
C MET A 421 -7.39 -12.83 -19.09
N ILE A 422 -6.62 -11.80 -18.73
CA ILE A 422 -6.61 -11.26 -17.35
C ILE A 422 -7.63 -10.13 -17.13
N GLY A 423 -8.22 -9.60 -18.21
CA GLY A 423 -9.27 -8.59 -18.12
C GLY A 423 -10.58 -9.18 -17.58
N PRO A 424 -11.45 -8.34 -16.96
CA PRO A 424 -12.74 -8.81 -16.44
C PRO A 424 -13.76 -9.20 -17.52
N ASP A 425 -13.52 -8.79 -18.77
CA ASP A 425 -14.35 -9.08 -19.94
C ASP A 425 -13.46 -9.28 -21.17
N SER A 426 -13.16 -10.54 -21.49
CA SER A 426 -12.30 -10.92 -22.61
C SER A 426 -12.89 -10.48 -23.95
N GLN A 427 -14.21 -10.54 -24.12
CA GLN A 427 -14.86 -10.20 -25.37
C GLN A 427 -14.74 -8.69 -25.63
N LYS A 428 -14.98 -7.87 -24.61
CA LYS A 428 -14.77 -6.42 -24.71
C LYS A 428 -13.32 -6.09 -25.06
N ASN A 429 -12.34 -6.79 -24.47
CA ASN A 429 -10.93 -6.57 -24.77
C ASN A 429 -10.56 -6.98 -26.20
N ILE A 430 -11.10 -8.10 -26.71
CA ILE A 430 -10.96 -8.51 -28.11
C ILE A 430 -11.54 -7.44 -29.05
N ASP A 431 -12.75 -6.95 -28.77
CA ASP A 431 -13.40 -5.93 -29.60
C ASP A 431 -12.70 -4.57 -29.51
N ALA A 432 -12.01 -4.28 -28.41
CA ALA A 432 -11.13 -3.12 -28.29
C ALA A 432 -9.90 -3.28 -29.20
N LEU A 433 -9.24 -4.45 -29.18
CA LEU A 433 -8.08 -4.71 -30.03
C LEU A 433 -8.42 -4.66 -31.52
N LYS A 434 -9.61 -5.09 -31.94
CA LYS A 434 -10.09 -4.98 -33.33
C LYS A 434 -10.17 -3.53 -33.84
N LYS A 435 -10.29 -2.55 -32.94
CA LYS A 435 -10.39 -1.11 -33.25
C LYS A 435 -9.06 -0.37 -33.15
N ALA A 436 -8.01 -1.01 -32.62
CA ALA A 436 -6.68 -0.43 -32.55
C ALA A 436 -6.03 -0.38 -33.94
N ASP A 437 -5.18 0.62 -34.16
CA ASP A 437 -4.36 0.71 -35.37
C ASP A 437 -3.18 -0.26 -35.27
N TRP A 438 -2.61 -0.42 -34.07
CA TRP A 438 -1.48 -1.31 -33.83
C TRP A 438 -1.46 -1.92 -32.43
N LEU A 439 -0.82 -3.08 -32.31
CA LEU A 439 -0.55 -3.81 -31.08
C LEU A 439 0.90 -4.28 -31.10
N VAL A 440 1.68 -3.98 -30.07
CA VAL A 440 3.02 -4.54 -29.88
C VAL A 440 2.98 -5.48 -28.69
N VAL A 441 3.28 -6.76 -28.91
CA VAL A 441 3.35 -7.77 -27.85
C VAL A 441 4.79 -8.22 -27.67
N CYS A 442 5.27 -8.24 -26.42
CA CYS A 442 6.51 -8.89 -26.04
C CYS A 442 6.19 -10.00 -25.04
N GLU A 443 6.34 -11.24 -25.49
CA GLU A 443 6.02 -12.44 -24.71
C GLU A 443 7.00 -13.57 -25.05
N ILE A 444 7.07 -14.56 -24.15
CA ILE A 444 7.85 -15.79 -24.36
C ILE A 444 7.11 -16.81 -25.22
N TYR A 445 5.78 -16.70 -25.30
CA TYR A 445 4.90 -17.55 -26.11
C TYR A 445 3.85 -16.71 -26.84
N PRO A 446 3.30 -17.20 -27.96
CA PRO A 446 2.03 -16.70 -28.45
C PRO A 446 0.93 -16.83 -27.37
N ASP A 447 0.09 -15.82 -27.28
CA ASP A 447 -0.98 -15.72 -26.28
C ASP A 447 -2.26 -15.15 -26.91
N GLU A 448 -3.36 -15.18 -26.16
CA GLU A 448 -4.67 -14.72 -26.63
C GLU A 448 -4.66 -13.23 -27.02
N THR A 449 -3.76 -12.42 -26.44
CA THR A 449 -3.60 -11.01 -26.79
C THR A 449 -2.89 -10.84 -28.13
N SER A 450 -1.79 -11.55 -28.38
CA SER A 450 -1.07 -11.49 -29.66
C SER A 450 -1.83 -12.14 -30.82
N GLU A 451 -2.82 -12.98 -30.52
CA GLU A 451 -3.59 -13.73 -31.52
C GLU A 451 -5.08 -13.42 -31.51
N PHE A 452 -5.48 -12.30 -30.90
CA PHE A 452 -6.89 -11.90 -30.72
C PHE A 452 -7.69 -11.88 -32.04
N TRP A 453 -7.03 -11.61 -33.17
CA TRP A 453 -7.64 -11.54 -34.51
C TRP A 453 -8.15 -12.87 -35.03
N ARG A 454 -7.77 -13.98 -34.39
CA ARG A 454 -8.28 -15.33 -34.63
C ARG A 454 -8.87 -15.97 -33.36
N ALA A 455 -9.35 -15.15 -32.43
CA ALA A 455 -10.03 -15.64 -31.24
C ALA A 455 -11.22 -16.56 -31.60
N PRO A 456 -11.57 -17.55 -30.75
CA PRO A 456 -12.70 -18.44 -30.99
C PRO A 456 -13.98 -17.67 -31.34
N GLY A 457 -14.64 -18.07 -32.43
CA GLY A 457 -15.85 -17.43 -32.93
C GLY A 457 -15.64 -16.40 -34.04
N ILE A 458 -14.40 -15.96 -34.30
CA ILE A 458 -14.11 -15.08 -35.44
C ILE A 458 -14.10 -15.88 -36.75
N THR A 459 -14.93 -15.48 -37.72
CA THR A 459 -14.96 -16.13 -39.04
C THR A 459 -13.83 -15.66 -39.95
N PRO A 460 -13.47 -16.40 -41.02
CA PRO A 460 -12.50 -15.93 -42.01
C PRO A 460 -12.87 -14.56 -42.64
N GLU A 461 -14.16 -14.28 -42.82
CA GLU A 461 -14.66 -13.02 -43.35
C GLU A 461 -14.53 -11.86 -42.34
N GLU A 462 -14.73 -12.13 -41.05
CA GLU A 462 -14.54 -11.16 -39.98
C GLU A 462 -13.06 -10.86 -39.77
N MET A 463 -12.21 -11.88 -39.77
CA MET A 463 -10.76 -11.74 -39.64
C MET A 463 -10.19 -10.78 -40.70
N LYS A 464 -10.67 -10.86 -41.95
CA LYS A 464 -10.27 -9.96 -43.04
C LYS A 464 -10.64 -8.48 -42.82
N LYS A 465 -11.55 -8.18 -41.90
CA LYS A 465 -11.99 -6.82 -41.56
C LYS A 465 -11.21 -6.22 -40.37
N ILE A 466 -10.36 -7.01 -39.71
CA ILE A 466 -9.54 -6.56 -38.59
C ILE A 466 -8.29 -5.88 -39.14
N ASN A 467 -8.18 -4.57 -38.91
CA ASN A 467 -7.10 -3.75 -39.49
C ASN A 467 -5.92 -3.51 -38.53
N THR A 468 -5.98 -4.05 -37.32
CA THR A 468 -4.93 -3.89 -36.32
C THR A 468 -3.64 -4.54 -36.78
N THR A 469 -2.57 -3.75 -36.88
CA THR A 469 -1.23 -4.30 -37.16
C THR A 469 -0.62 -4.87 -35.89
N VAL A 470 -0.33 -6.18 -35.89
CA VAL A 470 0.26 -6.85 -34.71
C VAL A 470 1.75 -7.11 -34.91
N TYR A 471 2.56 -6.56 -34.00
CA TYR A 471 3.99 -6.83 -33.88
C TYR A 471 4.22 -7.78 -32.71
N ARG A 472 4.60 -9.03 -32.99
CA ARG A 472 4.94 -10.02 -31.96
C ARG A 472 6.46 -10.13 -31.83
N LEU A 473 6.99 -9.68 -30.71
CA LEU A 473 8.42 -9.61 -30.41
C LEU A 473 8.78 -10.71 -29.40
N PRO A 474 9.70 -11.64 -29.72
CA PRO A 474 10.07 -12.72 -28.80
C PRO A 474 10.91 -12.17 -27.65
N GLY A 475 10.36 -12.19 -26.43
CA GLY A 475 11.02 -11.77 -25.20
C GLY A 475 11.80 -12.90 -24.54
N ALA A 476 12.82 -12.54 -23.74
CA ALA A 476 13.60 -13.50 -22.96
C ALA A 476 12.91 -13.90 -21.64
N GLY A 477 12.89 -15.21 -21.37
CA GLY A 477 12.38 -15.82 -20.15
C GLY A 477 13.22 -15.51 -18.90
N PHE A 478 12.74 -15.96 -17.73
CA PHE A 478 13.41 -15.65 -16.46
C PHE A 478 14.81 -16.30 -16.35
N ALA A 479 15.02 -17.47 -16.93
CA ALA A 479 16.30 -18.19 -16.89
C ALA A 479 17.34 -17.63 -17.89
N GLU A 480 16.90 -16.77 -18.80
CA GLU A 480 17.68 -16.27 -19.95
C GLU A 480 18.29 -14.89 -19.71
N LYS A 481 18.03 -14.32 -18.54
CA LYS A 481 18.47 -12.97 -18.15
C LYS A 481 18.98 -12.95 -16.73
N ASP A 482 19.93 -12.07 -16.44
CA ASP A 482 20.30 -11.71 -15.07
C ASP A 482 19.40 -10.58 -14.54
N GLY A 483 19.69 -10.07 -13.36
CA GLY A 483 18.97 -8.96 -12.75
C GLY A 483 18.26 -9.33 -11.46
N THR A 484 17.35 -8.46 -11.01
CA THR A 484 16.69 -8.60 -9.71
C THR A 484 15.19 -8.84 -9.81
N PHE A 485 14.64 -9.48 -8.79
CA PHE A 485 13.21 -9.47 -8.52
C PHE A 485 12.95 -9.27 -7.02
N VAL A 486 11.80 -8.71 -6.70
CA VAL A 486 11.40 -8.36 -5.34
C VAL A 486 10.23 -9.23 -4.93
N ASN A 487 10.48 -10.13 -3.99
CA ASN A 487 9.44 -11.04 -3.53
C ASN A 487 8.41 -10.34 -2.61
N SER A 488 7.38 -11.08 -2.18
CA SER A 488 6.38 -10.56 -1.24
C SER A 488 6.98 -9.97 0.04
N ALA A 489 8.08 -10.53 0.56
CA ALA A 489 8.75 -10.06 1.77
C ALA A 489 9.66 -8.83 1.54
N ARG A 490 9.61 -8.21 0.35
CA ARG A 490 10.46 -7.08 -0.08
C ARG A 490 11.94 -7.44 -0.20
N TRP A 491 12.28 -8.73 -0.34
CA TRP A 491 13.65 -9.14 -0.60
C TRP A 491 13.99 -8.91 -2.07
N LEU A 492 14.93 -8.00 -2.31
CA LEU A 492 15.55 -7.77 -3.61
C LEU A 492 16.58 -8.88 -3.86
N GLN A 493 16.27 -9.81 -4.74
CA GLN A 493 17.08 -10.99 -4.98
C GLN A 493 17.68 -10.95 -6.38
N TRP A 494 19.01 -11.06 -6.46
CA TRP A 494 19.74 -11.18 -7.72
C TRP A 494 19.63 -12.61 -8.28
N LYS A 495 19.52 -12.73 -9.61
CA LYS A 495 19.67 -13.98 -10.34
C LYS A 495 20.65 -13.80 -11.49
N ASN A 496 21.31 -14.89 -11.87
CA ASN A 496 22.22 -14.94 -13.01
C ASN A 496 21.56 -15.64 -14.20
N VAL A 497 22.07 -15.36 -15.39
CA VAL A 497 21.70 -16.10 -16.61
C VAL A 497 22.05 -17.58 -16.43
N ALA A 498 21.09 -18.46 -16.72
CA ALA A 498 21.29 -19.91 -16.68
C ALA A 498 21.44 -20.52 -18.09
N VAL A 499 20.74 -19.96 -19.08
CA VAL A 499 20.76 -20.40 -20.48
C VAL A 499 20.68 -19.18 -21.42
N PRO A 500 21.16 -19.25 -22.67
CA PRO A 500 20.96 -18.16 -23.63
C PRO A 500 19.49 -18.05 -24.09
N PRO A 501 19.01 -16.87 -24.54
CA PRO A 501 17.68 -16.74 -25.14
C PRO A 501 17.51 -17.62 -26.38
N PRO A 502 16.33 -18.23 -26.61
CA PRO A 502 16.10 -19.10 -27.75
C PRO A 502 15.95 -18.31 -29.06
N GLY A 503 16.57 -18.82 -30.13
CA GLY A 503 16.45 -18.24 -31.47
C GLY A 503 16.90 -16.79 -31.52
N MET A 504 15.96 -15.89 -31.86
CA MET A 504 16.18 -14.44 -31.95
C MET A 504 15.52 -13.67 -30.80
N ALA A 505 15.15 -14.35 -29.71
CA ALA A 505 14.58 -13.71 -28.53
C ALA A 505 15.57 -12.71 -27.92
N LYS A 506 15.04 -11.62 -27.36
CA LYS A 506 15.84 -10.52 -26.79
C LYS A 506 15.35 -10.15 -25.39
N LEU A 507 16.22 -9.51 -24.62
CA LEU A 507 15.86 -8.96 -23.32
C LEU A 507 14.80 -7.87 -23.48
N ASP A 508 13.86 -7.75 -22.53
CA ASP A 508 12.81 -6.73 -22.56
C ASP A 508 13.41 -5.32 -22.70
N GLN A 509 14.48 -5.04 -21.95
CA GLN A 509 15.18 -3.76 -22.01
C GLN A 509 15.84 -3.51 -23.38
N GLU A 510 16.34 -4.53 -24.07
CA GLU A 510 16.95 -4.38 -25.38
C GLU A 510 15.89 -4.02 -26.42
N ILE A 511 14.74 -4.69 -26.35
CA ILE A 511 13.59 -4.42 -27.23
C ILE A 511 13.10 -2.98 -27.02
N LEU A 512 12.80 -2.59 -25.77
CA LEU A 512 12.32 -1.26 -25.45
C LEU A 512 13.35 -0.17 -25.77
N ALA A 513 14.62 -0.39 -25.46
CA ALA A 513 15.68 0.55 -25.79
C ALA A 513 15.81 0.73 -27.31
N THR A 514 15.74 -0.35 -28.09
CA THR A 514 15.80 -0.27 -29.56
C THR A 514 14.65 0.55 -30.13
N ILE A 515 13.42 0.33 -29.65
CA ILE A 515 12.25 1.10 -30.05
C ILE A 515 12.43 2.58 -29.69
N PHE A 516 12.81 2.87 -28.44
CA PHE A 516 13.03 4.24 -27.96
C PHE A 516 14.12 4.96 -28.76
N LEU A 517 15.25 4.31 -29.04
CA LEU A 517 16.34 4.88 -29.81
C LEU A 517 15.91 5.22 -31.25
N LYS A 518 15.09 4.37 -31.88
CA LYS A 518 14.54 4.66 -33.21
C LYS A 518 13.55 5.82 -33.20
N VAL A 519 12.70 5.92 -32.18
CA VAL A 519 11.82 7.10 -31.99
C VAL A 519 12.68 8.35 -31.80
N ARG A 520 13.73 8.28 -30.99
CA ARG A 520 14.64 9.41 -30.75
C ARG A 520 15.36 9.85 -32.02
N ASP A 521 15.78 8.91 -32.87
CA ASP A 521 16.40 9.22 -34.16
C ASP A 521 15.41 9.94 -35.10
N LEU A 522 14.13 9.54 -35.10
CA LEU A 522 13.08 10.26 -35.84
C LEU A 522 12.90 11.69 -35.30
N TYR A 523 12.86 11.89 -33.98
CA TYR A 523 12.79 13.22 -33.39
C TYR A 523 13.99 14.10 -33.72
N LYS A 524 15.20 13.52 -33.83
CA LYS A 524 16.41 14.24 -34.27
C LYS A 524 16.34 14.64 -35.74
N LYS A 525 15.84 13.74 -36.59
CA LYS A 525 15.84 13.91 -38.05
C LYS A 525 14.69 14.81 -38.53
N ASP A 526 13.49 14.50 -38.06
CA ASP A 526 12.24 15.05 -38.59
C ASP A 526 11.61 16.09 -37.64
N GLY A 527 12.20 16.29 -36.45
CA GLY A 527 11.65 17.13 -35.39
C GLY A 527 10.47 16.46 -34.65
N GLY A 528 9.74 17.24 -33.86
CA GLY A 528 8.56 16.74 -33.14
C GLY A 528 7.97 17.78 -32.20
N LYS A 529 6.76 17.51 -31.71
CA LYS A 529 6.14 18.36 -30.69
C LYS A 529 6.84 18.14 -29.37
N PHE A 530 7.39 19.20 -28.79
CA PHE A 530 8.09 19.20 -27.50
C PHE A 530 9.15 18.08 -27.42
N PRO A 531 10.25 18.18 -28.20
CA PRO A 531 11.23 17.10 -28.37
C PRO A 531 12.11 16.87 -27.15
N ASP A 532 12.23 17.85 -26.26
CA ASP A 532 13.20 17.85 -25.16
C ASP A 532 13.16 16.61 -24.25
N PRO A 533 11.98 16.09 -23.83
CA PRO A 533 11.92 14.88 -22.99
C PRO A 533 12.43 13.62 -23.70
N ILE A 534 12.45 13.60 -25.03
CA ILE A 534 12.93 12.46 -25.83
C ILE A 534 14.41 12.62 -26.16
N LEU A 535 14.86 13.83 -26.46
CA LEU A 535 16.23 14.11 -26.85
C LEU A 535 17.20 14.18 -25.66
N ASN A 536 16.70 14.57 -24.49
CA ASN A 536 17.49 14.77 -23.27
C ASN A 536 17.32 13.66 -22.21
N ALA A 537 16.61 12.58 -22.55
CA ALA A 537 16.46 11.38 -21.72
C ALA A 537 17.54 10.33 -22.00
#